data_AF-A0A062I8W4-F1
#
_entry.id   AF-A0A062I8W4-F1
#
_cell.length_a   1.000
_cell.length_b   1.000
_cell.length_c   1.000
_cell.angle_alpha   90.00
_cell.angle_beta   90.00
_cell.angle_gamma   90.00
#
_symmetry.space_group_name_H-M   'P 1'
#
loop_
_entity.id
_entity.type
_entity.pdbx_description
1 polymer ?
#
loop_
_entity_poly.entity_id
_entity_poly.type
_entity_poly.pdbx_seq_one_letter_code
_entity_poly.pdbx_strand_id
1 'polypeptide(L)'
;MAQAETVTELTPYLEYWSSGIYMFKCPGCKYLHPFHVKEGAHYNGSIWNFNGDVEKPTFTPSLLVNDHYPASRCHLFLTEGKIQFLTDCHHELAGLTVDMVPIDV
;
A
#
# COMPACT_ATOMS: atom_id res chain seq x y z
N MET A 1 24.66 -12.42 -5.06
CA MET A 1 24.05 -13.17 -3.95
C MET A 1 22.73 -12.48 -3.65
N ALA A 2 21.60 -13.08 -4.01
CA ALA A 2 20.30 -12.51 -3.68
C ALA A 2 20.09 -12.73 -2.17
N GLN A 3 20.10 -11.67 -1.38
CA GLN A 3 19.70 -11.75 0.01
C GLN A 3 18.25 -12.25 0.03
N ALA A 4 17.97 -13.29 0.81
CA ALA A 4 16.60 -13.75 1.01
C ALA A 4 15.78 -12.59 1.59
N GLU A 5 14.64 -12.29 0.96
CA GLU A 5 13.70 -11.32 1.49
C GLU A 5 13.11 -11.85 2.80
N THR A 6 13.03 -10.98 3.80
CA THR A 6 12.44 -11.30 5.09
C THR A 6 11.21 -10.44 5.28
N VAL A 7 10.09 -11.08 5.60
CA VAL A 7 8.83 -10.40 5.90
C VAL A 7 8.66 -10.32 7.41
N THR A 8 8.34 -9.12 7.89
CA THR A 8 7.99 -8.85 9.28
C THR A 8 6.54 -8.38 9.34
N GLU A 9 5.68 -9.16 9.99
CA GLU A 9 4.34 -8.72 10.37
C GLU A 9 4.46 -7.66 11.46
N LEU A 10 4.08 -6.41 11.15
CA LEU A 10 4.17 -5.30 12.11
C LEU A 10 2.88 -5.18 12.91
N THR A 11 1.75 -5.28 12.21
CA THR A 11 0.40 -5.32 12.77
C THR A 11 -0.44 -6.30 11.93
N PRO A 12 -1.67 -6.66 12.34
CA PRO A 12 -2.56 -7.46 11.49
C PRO A 12 -2.85 -6.84 10.11
N TYR A 13 -2.58 -5.55 9.93
CA TYR A 13 -2.95 -4.76 8.75
C TYR A 13 -1.75 -4.38 7.87
N LEU A 14 -0.53 -4.48 8.40
CA LEU A 14 0.68 -3.93 7.80
C LEU A 14 1.86 -4.87 8.00
N GLU A 15 2.52 -5.21 6.89
CA GLU A 15 3.77 -5.96 6.87
C GLU A 15 4.90 -5.08 6.34
N TYR A 16 6.13 -5.39 6.74
CA TYR A 16 7.34 -4.79 6.21
C TYR A 16 8.28 -5.86 5.65
N TRP A 17 8.68 -5.66 4.41
CA TRP A 17 9.61 -6.53 3.70
C TRP A 17 10.99 -5.87 3.72
N SER A 18 12.06 -6.64 3.99
CA SER A 18 13.40 -6.09 4.22
C SER A 18 13.99 -5.29 3.04
N SER A 19 13.42 -5.50 1.85
CA SER A 19 13.62 -4.71 0.64
C SER A 19 13.18 -3.24 0.76
N GLY A 20 12.50 -2.85 1.84
CA GLY A 20 12.03 -1.48 2.08
C GLY A 20 10.62 -1.24 1.58
N ILE A 21 9.77 -2.26 1.66
CA ILE A 21 8.39 -2.22 1.17
C ILE A 21 7.45 -2.45 2.33
N TYR A 22 6.47 -1.57 2.50
CA TYR A 22 5.33 -1.83 3.36
C TYR A 22 4.19 -2.39 2.52
N MET A 23 3.56 -3.46 2.99
CA MET A 23 2.45 -4.13 2.31
C MET A 23 1.20 -4.05 3.17
N PHE A 24 0.07 -3.73 2.54
CA PHE A 24 -1.25 -3.78 3.15
C PHE A 24 -2.26 -4.40 2.18
N LYS A 25 -3.34 -4.98 2.72
CA LYS A 25 -4.42 -5.53 1.91
C LYS A 25 -5.40 -4.44 1.51
N CYS A 26 -5.64 -4.29 0.21
CA CYS A 26 -6.71 -3.44 -0.29
C CYS A 26 -8.06 -4.15 -0.14
N PRO A 27 -9.05 -3.61 0.60
CA PRO A 27 -10.35 -4.25 0.78
C PRO A 27 -11.18 -4.31 -0.51
N GLY A 28 -10.96 -3.39 -1.47
CA GLY A 28 -11.71 -3.34 -2.73
C GLY A 28 -11.22 -4.37 -3.74
N CYS A 29 -9.96 -4.29 -4.16
CA CYS A 29 -9.40 -5.24 -5.13
C CYS A 29 -8.98 -6.59 -4.51
N LYS A 30 -8.86 -6.67 -3.18
CA LYS A 30 -8.50 -7.87 -2.41
C LYS A 30 -7.06 -8.36 -2.58
N TYR A 31 -6.20 -7.54 -3.20
CA TYR A 31 -4.77 -7.79 -3.35
C TYR A 31 -3.93 -6.96 -2.38
N LEU A 32 -2.68 -7.37 -2.20
CA LEU A 32 -1.69 -6.58 -1.47
C LEU A 32 -1.15 -5.44 -2.34
N HIS A 33 -0.95 -4.29 -1.71
CA HIS A 33 -0.45 -3.08 -2.34
C HIS A 33 0.85 -2.60 -1.65
N PRO A 34 1.88 -2.24 -2.44
CA PRO A 34 3.17 -1.83 -1.89
C PRO A 34 3.29 -0.32 -1.69
N PHE A 35 3.92 0.07 -0.59
CA PHE A 35 4.54 1.37 -0.38
C PHE A 35 6.05 1.21 -0.27
N HIS A 36 6.78 1.65 -1.30
CA HIS A 36 8.24 1.59 -1.34
C HIS A 36 8.81 2.81 -0.60
N VAL A 37 9.61 2.60 0.44
CA VAL A 37 10.19 3.68 1.26
C VAL A 37 11.71 3.79 1.16
N LYS A 38 12.35 2.88 0.41
CA LYS A 38 13.79 2.91 0.15
C LYS A 38 14.08 3.27 -1.30
N GLU A 39 15.17 3.99 -1.50
CA GLU A 39 15.67 4.28 -2.83
C GLU A 39 16.00 2.99 -3.59
N GLY A 40 15.58 2.94 -4.86
CA GLY A 40 15.78 1.77 -5.72
C GLY A 40 14.85 0.58 -5.44
N ALA A 41 13.92 0.68 -4.48
CA ALA A 41 13.00 -0.43 -4.15
C ALA A 41 11.93 -0.68 -5.22
N HIS A 42 11.59 0.31 -6.05
CA HIS A 42 10.70 0.14 -7.19
C HIS A 42 11.38 0.58 -8.49
N TYR A 43 11.15 -0.17 -9.58
CA TYR A 43 11.86 0.02 -10.86
C TYR A 43 11.59 1.40 -11.51
N ASN A 44 10.44 2.02 -11.23
CA ASN A 44 10.09 3.33 -11.76
C ASN A 44 10.60 4.50 -10.88
N GLY A 45 11.30 4.21 -9.78
CA GLY A 45 11.83 5.22 -8.86
C GLY A 45 10.82 5.84 -7.89
N SER A 46 9.58 5.34 -7.82
CA SER A 46 8.59 5.84 -6.85
C SER A 46 9.02 5.51 -5.42
N ILE A 47 9.03 6.53 -4.56
CA ILE A 47 9.38 6.43 -3.15
C ILE A 47 8.36 7.24 -2.36
N TRP A 48 7.83 6.64 -1.31
CA TRP A 48 6.89 7.25 -0.39
C TRP A 48 7.58 7.65 0.91
N ASN A 49 7.19 8.78 1.47
CA ASN A 49 7.50 9.13 2.84
C ASN A 49 6.54 8.39 3.76
N PHE A 50 7.06 7.85 4.86
CA PHE A 50 6.30 7.21 5.91
C PHE A 50 6.44 8.00 7.22
N ASN A 51 5.35 8.18 7.96
CA ASN A 51 5.36 8.89 9.25
C ASN A 51 6.04 8.11 10.39
N GLY A 52 6.30 6.81 10.21
CA GLY A 52 6.92 5.97 11.22
C GLY A 52 5.95 5.30 12.20
N ASP A 53 4.65 5.57 12.09
CA ASP A 53 3.61 5.00 12.96
C ASP A 53 2.98 3.78 12.28
N VAL A 54 3.15 2.59 12.85
CA VAL A 54 2.62 1.34 12.30
C VAL A 54 1.17 1.07 12.69
N GLU A 55 0.67 1.73 13.75
CA GLU A 55 -0.71 1.63 14.21
C GLU A 55 -1.62 2.61 13.45
N LYS A 56 -1.07 3.79 13.11
CA LYS A 56 -1.73 4.83 12.31
C LYS A 56 -0.86 5.23 11.12
N PRO A 57 -0.64 4.31 10.17
CA PRO A 57 0.25 4.56 9.05
C PRO A 57 -0.25 5.70 8.18
N THR A 58 0.68 6.58 7.82
CA THR A 58 0.50 7.60 6.80
C THR A 58 1.64 7.52 5.81
N PHE A 59 1.28 7.37 4.53
CA PHE A 59 2.21 7.39 3.42
C PHE A 59 1.89 8.55 2.48
N THR A 60 2.93 9.21 1.96
CA THR A 60 2.77 10.31 1.00
C THR A 60 3.77 10.18 -0.16
N PRO A 61 3.36 10.46 -1.41
CA PRO A 61 2.04 10.91 -1.87
C PRO A 61 1.00 9.76 -1.96
N SER A 62 -0.07 9.91 -2.76
CA SER A 62 -1.00 8.80 -3.04
C SER A 62 -0.30 7.59 -3.65
N LEU A 63 -0.92 6.42 -3.52
CA LEU A 63 -0.52 5.20 -4.20
C LEU A 63 -1.40 4.98 -5.42
N LEU A 64 -0.77 4.83 -6.59
CA LEU A 64 -1.42 4.45 -7.84
C LEU A 64 -0.90 3.09 -8.29
N VAL A 65 -1.79 2.10 -8.32
CA VAL A 65 -1.54 0.74 -8.78
C VAL A 65 -2.27 0.53 -10.11
N ASN A 66 -1.61 -0.13 -11.06
CA ASN A 66 -2.16 -0.43 -12.37
C ASN A 66 -2.60 0.83 -13.15
N ASP A 67 -1.77 1.87 -13.17
CA ASP A 67 -2.03 3.15 -13.84
C ASP A 67 -2.61 2.96 -15.26
N HIS A 68 -1.89 2.25 -16.13
CA HIS A 68 -2.31 2.05 -17.53
C HIS A 68 -3.42 1.00 -17.73
N TYR A 69 -3.99 0.43 -16.66
CA TYR A 69 -5.00 -0.62 -16.74
C TYR A 69 -6.25 -0.25 -15.92
N PRO A 70 -7.17 0.55 -16.50
CA PRO A 70 -8.37 1.02 -15.79
C PRO A 70 -9.23 -0.09 -15.18
N ALA A 71 -9.28 -1.27 -15.80
CA ALA A 71 -10.04 -2.42 -15.31
C ALA A 71 -9.50 -3.05 -14.01
N SER A 72 -8.32 -2.66 -13.55
CA SER A 72 -7.71 -3.13 -12.30
C SER A 72 -7.02 -2.02 -11.52
N ARG A 73 -7.28 -0.76 -11.88
CA ARG A 73 -6.67 0.42 -11.26
C ARG A 73 -7.12 0.55 -9.81
N CYS A 74 -6.16 0.80 -8.93
CA CYS A 74 -6.42 1.28 -7.59
C CYS A 74 -5.65 2.58 -7.35
N HIS A 75 -6.31 3.60 -6.82
CA HIS A 75 -5.70 4.89 -6.53
C HIS A 75 -6.21 5.40 -5.19
N LEU A 76 -5.30 5.63 -4.24
CA LEU A 76 -5.68 5.90 -2.84
C LEU A 76 -4.66 6.74 -2.08
N PHE A 77 -5.11 7.34 -0.99
CA PHE A 77 -4.27 7.80 0.11
C PHE A 77 -4.42 6.84 1.29
N LEU A 78 -3.31 6.55 1.98
CA LEU A 78 -3.32 5.89 3.29
C LEU A 78 -2.85 6.91 4.32
N THR A 79 -3.75 7.32 5.21
CA THR A 79 -3.48 8.39 6.20
C THR A 79 -4.19 8.05 7.50
N GLU A 80 -3.45 8.13 8.62
CA GLU A 80 -3.94 7.79 9.96
C GLU A 80 -4.63 6.41 10.02
N GLY A 81 -4.09 5.42 9.30
CA GLY A 81 -4.65 4.06 9.25
C GLY A 81 -5.96 3.92 8.48
N LYS A 82 -6.37 4.94 7.72
CA LYS A 82 -7.56 4.92 6.86
C LYS A 82 -7.19 5.00 5.39
N ILE A 83 -7.89 4.22 4.57
CA ILE A 83 -7.72 4.19 3.12
C ILE A 83 -8.77 5.10 2.51
N GLN A 84 -8.34 6.20 1.89
CA GLN A 84 -9.20 7.07 1.09
C GLN A 84 -8.99 6.74 -0.38
N PHE A 85 -9.95 6.06 -1.00
CA PHE A 85 -9.91 5.77 -2.43
C PHE A 85 -10.31 6.98 -3.26
N LEU A 86 -9.58 7.23 -4.34
CA LEU A 86 -9.91 8.24 -5.32
C LEU A 86 -10.97 7.70 -6.30
N THR A 87 -11.64 8.62 -7.00
CA THR A 87 -12.79 8.29 -7.85
C THR A 87 -12.41 7.50 -9.11
N ASP A 88 -11.13 7.40 -9.44
CA ASP A 88 -10.62 6.60 -10.56
C ASP A 88 -10.20 5.17 -10.16
N CYS A 89 -10.45 4.74 -8.92
CA CYS A 89 -10.43 3.32 -8.55
C CYS A 89 -11.47 2.53 -9.35
N HIS A 90 -11.12 1.31 -9.78
CA HIS A 90 -12.06 0.47 -10.56
C HIS A 90 -13.13 -0.22 -9.71
N HIS A 91 -12.85 -0.46 -8.42
CA HIS A 91 -13.70 -1.25 -7.54
C HIS A 91 -14.76 -0.40 -6.82
N GLU A 92 -15.73 -1.05 -6.20
CA GLU A 92 -16.92 -0.47 -5.57
C GLU A 92 -16.63 0.55 -4.45
N LEU A 93 -15.43 0.51 -3.87
CA LEU A 93 -15.01 1.45 -2.83
C LEU A 93 -14.47 2.79 -3.38
N ALA A 94 -14.52 3.02 -4.70
CA ALA A 94 -14.05 4.27 -5.30
C ALA A 94 -14.74 5.50 -4.69
N GLY A 95 -13.95 6.51 -4.31
CA GLY A 95 -14.44 7.72 -3.65
C GLY A 95 -14.83 7.55 -2.16
N LEU A 96 -14.68 6.35 -1.59
CA LEU A 96 -14.98 6.08 -0.18
C LEU A 96 -13.70 6.11 0.67
N THR A 97 -13.89 6.43 1.95
CA THR A 97 -12.88 6.22 2.99
C THR A 97 -13.28 5.05 3.86
N VAL A 98 -12.38 4.08 4.01
CA VAL A 98 -12.60 2.86 4.79
C VAL A 98 -11.42 2.58 5.71
N ASP A 99 -11.65 1.74 6.72
CA ASP A 99 -10.58 1.23 7.57
C ASP A 99 -9.74 0.17 6.83
N MET A 100 -8.49 0.00 7.28
CA MET A 100 -7.66 -1.12 6.83
C MET A 100 -8.28 -2.45 7.26
N VAL A 101 -8.00 -3.50 6.48
CA VAL A 101 -8.47 -4.87 6.77
C VAL A 101 -7.29 -5.79 7.04
N PRO A 102 -7.46 -6.83 7.87
CA PRO A 102 -6.37 -7.75 8.15
C PRO A 102 -5.81 -8.37 6.88
N ILE A 103 -4.50 -8.61 6.86
CA ILE A 103 -3.86 -9.41 5.84
C ILE A 103 -4.21 -10.88 6.17
N ASP A 104 -5.09 -11.47 5.36
CA ASP A 104 -5.40 -12.89 5.47
C ASP A 104 -4.21 -13.68 4.92
N VAL A 105 -3.47 -14.36 5.80
CA VAL A 105 -2.41 -15.33 5.48
C VAL A 105 -2.94 -16.73 5.23
#